data_AF-A0A920DQL0-F1
#
_entry.id   AF-A0A920DQL0-F1
#
_cell.length_a   1.000
_cell.length_b   1.000
_cell.length_c   1.000
_cell.angle_alpha   90.00
_cell.angle_beta   90.00
_cell.angle_gamma   90.00
#
_symmetry.space_group_name_H-M   'P 1'
#
loop_
_entity.id
_entity.type
_entity.pdbx_description
1 polymer ?
#
loop_
_entity_poly.entity_id
_entity_poly.type
_entity_poly.pdbx_seq_one_letter_code
_entity_poly.pdbx_strand_id
1 'polypeptide(L)'
;MDLFCALTNNDEANVMSSLLAKKLGAKKIVSLVNKQNYLDLMKENEEVDITIAPTDIAIGVVLKNLSKKKLVTAHSLKRGQAEAMK
;
A
#
# COMPACT_ATOMS: atom_id res chain seq x y z
N MET A 1 1.26 9.43 24.61
CA MET A 1 1.17 9.49 23.12
C MET A 1 1.34 8.05 22.72
N ASP A 2 0.23 7.32 22.54
CA ASP A 2 0.25 5.86 22.65
C ASP A 2 -0.05 5.26 21.28
N LEU A 3 1.03 4.81 20.62
CA LEU A 3 1.06 4.20 19.31
C LEU A 3 1.50 2.74 19.47
N PHE A 4 0.70 1.80 18.98
CA PHE A 4 1.07 0.39 18.91
C PHE A 4 1.45 0.01 17.47
N CYS A 5 2.60 -0.64 17.29
CA CYS A 5 3.11 -1.03 15.98
C CYS A 5 3.40 -2.53 15.95
N ALA A 6 2.71 -3.27 15.08
CA ALA A 6 2.98 -4.68 14.85
C ALA A 6 3.54 -4.89 13.43
N LEU A 7 4.86 -5.02 13.34
CA LEU A 7 5.62 -5.02 12.08
C LEU A 7 6.43 -6.30 11.90
N THR A 8 5.95 -7.43 12.42
CA THR A 8 6.62 -8.73 12.29
C THR A 8 6.35 -9.36 10.93
N ASN A 9 7.06 -10.44 10.57
CA ASN A 9 6.79 -11.21 9.34
C ASN A 9 5.57 -12.13 9.44
N ASN A 10 4.88 -12.16 10.58
CA ASN A 10 3.69 -12.98 10.78
C ASN A 10 2.45 -12.07 10.81
N ASP A 11 1.72 -12.05 9.69
CA ASP A 11 0.48 -11.27 9.55
C ASP A 11 -0.55 -11.62 10.65
N GLU A 12 -0.69 -12.88 11.04
CA GLU A 12 -1.64 -13.30 12.08
C GLU A 12 -1.26 -12.71 13.45
N ALA A 13 0.02 -12.79 13.80
CA ALA A 13 0.53 -12.17 15.03
C ALA A 13 0.33 -10.65 15.01
N ASN A 14 0.54 -10.00 13.85
CA ASN A 14 0.36 -8.56 13.71
C ASN A 14 -1.11 -8.16 13.88
N VAL A 15 -2.04 -8.91 13.27
CA VAL A 15 -3.48 -8.67 13.41
C VAL A 15 -3.93 -8.89 14.85
N MET A 16 -3.63 -10.04 15.43
CA MET A 16 -4.09 -10.39 16.78
C MET A 16 -3.55 -9.42 17.84
N SER A 17 -2.28 -9.06 17.75
CA SER A 17 -1.67 -8.10 18.69
C SER A 17 -2.20 -6.68 18.51
N SER A 18 -2.45 -6.24 17.27
CA SER A 18 -3.11 -4.96 16.98
C SER A 18 -4.53 -4.88 17.56
N LEU A 19 -5.36 -5.91 17.35
CA LEU A 19 -6.72 -5.95 17.90
C LEU A 19 -6.71 -5.94 19.44
N LEU A 20 -5.80 -6.71 20.05
CA LEU A 20 -5.62 -6.72 21.49
C LEU A 20 -5.20 -5.34 22.02
N ALA A 21 -4.23 -4.68 21.37
CA ALA A 21 -3.80 -3.34 21.75
C ALA A 21 -4.94 -2.32 21.65
N LYS A 22 -5.84 -2.43 20.67
CA LYS A 22 -7.03 -1.58 20.56
C LYS A 22 -7.96 -1.76 21.74
N LYS A 23 -8.24 -3.01 22.11
CA LYS A 23 -9.07 -3.36 23.28
C LYS A 23 -8.48 -2.86 24.59
N LEU A 24 -7.15 -2.79 24.68
CA LEU A 24 -6.43 -2.24 25.84
C LEU A 24 -6.35 -0.70 25.83
N GLY A 25 -6.90 -0.02 24.82
CA GLY A 25 -7.03 1.44 24.78
C GLY A 25 -5.94 2.16 23.97
N ALA A 26 -5.19 1.46 23.10
CA ALA A 26 -4.25 2.12 22.20
C ALA A 26 -4.97 3.14 21.30
N LYS A 27 -4.48 4.38 21.32
CA LYS A 27 -5.09 5.49 20.58
C LYS A 27 -4.83 5.43 19.08
N LYS A 28 -3.68 4.86 18.69
CA LYS A 28 -3.30 4.66 17.29
C LYS A 28 -2.63 3.31 17.11
N ILE A 29 -2.96 2.63 16.00
CA ILE A 29 -2.41 1.32 15.68
C ILE A 29 -1.89 1.29 14.24
N VAL A 30 -0.67 0.78 14.08
CA VAL A 30 -0.04 0.49 12.79
C VAL A 30 0.22 -1.02 12.71
N SER A 31 -0.25 -1.67 11.66
CA SER A 31 -0.05 -3.11 11.45
C SER A 31 0.47 -3.41 10.05
N LEU A 32 1.48 -4.27 9.95
CA LEU A 32 1.99 -4.79 8.69
C LEU A 32 1.19 -6.05 8.32
N VAL A 33 0.45 -5.99 7.21
CA VAL A 33 -0.38 -7.11 6.75
C VAL A 33 -0.24 -7.25 5.24
N ASN A 34 0.16 -8.44 4.78
CA ASN A 34 0.37 -8.71 3.37
C ASN A 34 -0.83 -9.40 2.71
N LYS A 35 -1.60 -10.19 3.46
CA LYS A 35 -2.76 -10.93 2.93
C LYS A 35 -4.03 -10.09 2.93
N GLN A 36 -4.71 -10.06 1.78
CA GLN A 36 -5.93 -9.26 1.57
C GLN A 36 -7.08 -9.62 2.52
N ASN A 37 -7.26 -10.90 2.81
CA ASN A 37 -8.31 -11.36 3.74
C ASN A 37 -8.18 -10.75 5.14
N TYR A 38 -6.96 -10.54 5.63
CA TYR A 38 -6.72 -9.90 6.93
C TYR A 38 -6.89 -8.37 6.86
N LEU A 39 -6.57 -7.76 5.72
CA LEU A 39 -6.87 -6.35 5.47
C LEU A 39 -8.36 -6.06 5.51
N ASP A 40 -9.17 -6.91 4.88
CA ASP A 40 -10.62 -6.74 4.83
C ASP A 40 -11.23 -6.93 6.23
N LEU A 41 -10.80 -7.95 6.98
CA LEU A 41 -11.15 -8.14 8.39
C LEU A 41 -10.82 -6.91 9.25
N MET A 42 -9.62 -6.34 9.11
CA MET A 42 -9.22 -5.15 9.88
C MET A 42 -10.07 -3.92 9.54
N LYS A 43 -10.45 -3.75 8.28
CA LYS A 43 -11.31 -2.64 7.83
C LYS A 43 -12.73 -2.76 8.34
N GLU A 44 -13.30 -3.98 8.34
CA GLU A 44 -14.65 -4.23 8.86
C GLU A 44 -14.79 -3.92 10.34
N ASN A 45 -13.72 -4.13 11.12
CA ASN A 45 -13.75 -3.90 12.56
C ASN A 45 -13.45 -2.43 12.94
N GLU A 46 -13.06 -1.54 12.01
CA GLU A 46 -12.67 -0.14 12.29
C GLU A 46 -11.58 0.03 13.37
N GLU A 47 -10.90 -1.06 13.73
CA GLU A 47 -10.02 -1.12 14.91
C GLU A 47 -8.60 -0.65 14.59
N VAL A 48 -8.19 -0.61 13.33
CA VAL A 48 -6.80 -0.36 12.91
C VAL A 48 -6.69 0.88 12.05
N ASP A 49 -5.93 1.87 12.52
CA ASP A 49 -5.85 3.19 11.89
C ASP A 49 -4.97 3.19 10.63
N ILE A 50 -3.93 2.35 10.58
CA ILE A 50 -3.00 2.27 9.45
C ILE A 50 -2.58 0.83 9.20
N THR A 51 -2.97 0.27 8.05
CA THR A 51 -2.48 -1.03 7.58
C THR A 51 -1.54 -0.84 6.40
N ILE A 52 -0.33 -1.39 6.50
CA ILE A 52 0.69 -1.31 5.45
C ILE A 52 0.75 -2.67 4.76
N ALA A 53 0.47 -2.68 3.45
CA ALA A 53 0.67 -3.81 2.57
C ALA A 53 1.83 -3.49 1.59
N PRO A 54 3.06 -3.96 1.85
CA PRO A 54 4.21 -3.73 0.99
C PRO A 54 3.97 -4.14 -0.47
N THR A 55 3.17 -5.19 -0.69
CA THR A 55 2.78 -5.66 -2.02
C THR A 55 1.98 -4.61 -2.79
N ASP A 56 1.06 -3.90 -2.14
CA ASP A 56 0.28 -2.81 -2.77
C ASP A 56 1.18 -1.63 -3.11
N ILE A 57 2.14 -1.32 -2.23
CA ILE A 57 3.15 -0.28 -2.48
C ILE A 57 4.01 -0.67 -3.70
N ALA A 58 4.46 -1.92 -3.76
CA ALA A 58 5.28 -2.42 -4.86
C ALA A 58 4.51 -2.41 -6.20
N ILE A 59 3.25 -2.87 -6.21
CA ILE A 59 2.37 -2.82 -7.38
C ILE A 59 2.14 -1.37 -7.82
N GLY A 60 1.87 -0.47 -6.88
CA GLY A 60 1.73 0.96 -7.16
C GLY A 60 2.99 1.56 -7.79
N VAL A 61 4.18 1.20 -7.29
CA VAL A 61 5.47 1.64 -7.86
C VAL A 61 5.66 1.08 -9.27
N VAL A 62 5.38 -0.20 -9.51
CA VAL A 62 5.49 -0.82 -10.84
C VAL A 62 4.51 -0.16 -11.83
N LEU A 63 3.23 -0.03 -11.47
CA LEU A 63 2.21 0.62 -12.30
C LEU A 63 2.52 2.09 -12.59
N LYS A 64 3.06 2.81 -11.60
CA LYS A 64 3.50 4.20 -11.77
C LYS A 64 4.67 4.30 -12.74
N ASN A 65 5.63 3.38 -12.67
CA ASN A 65 6.75 3.33 -13.61
C ASN A 65 6.31 2.95 -15.02
N LEU A 66 5.37 2.01 -15.17
CA LEU A 66 4.79 1.66 -16.47
C LEU A 66 4.00 2.82 -17.09
N SER A 67 3.21 3.54 -16.28
CA SER A 67 2.44 4.70 -16.73
C SER A 67 3.34 5.85 -17.19
N LYS A 68 4.42 6.14 -16.44
CA LYS A 68 5.46 7.09 -16.86
C LYS A 68 6.14 6.67 -18.17
N LYS A 69 6.48 5.38 -18.31
CA LYS A 69 7.09 4.84 -19.53
C LYS A 69 6.16 4.97 -20.74
N LYS A 70 4.86 4.68 -20.59
CA LYS A 70 3.84 4.83 -21.64
C LYS A 70 3.65 6.30 -22.07
N LEU A 71 3.67 7.25 -21.12
CA LEU A 71 3.59 8.69 -21.41
C LEU A 71 4.81 9.21 -22.17
N VAL A 72 6.02 8.75 -21.82
CA VAL A 72 7.26 9.10 -22.52
C VAL A 72 7.27 8.54 -23.95
N THR A 73 6.86 7.28 -24.13
CA THR A 73 6.78 6.67 -25.47
C THR A 73 5.73 7.37 -26.36
N ALA A 74 4.57 7.74 -25.81
CA ALA A 74 3.54 8.46 -26.57
C ALA A 74 3.97 9.88 -26.98
N HIS A 75 4.71 10.61 -26.13
CA HIS A 75 5.27 11.91 -26.49
C HIS A 75 6.36 11.82 -27.57
N SER A 76 7.20 10.78 -27.55
CA SER A 76 8.20 10.56 -28.60
C SER A 76 7.56 10.17 -29.94
N LEU A 77 6.44 9.43 -29.92
CA LEU A 77 5.74 9.04 -31.14
C LEU A 77 4.96 10.19 -31.77
N LYS A 78 4.49 11.18 -30.98
CA LYS A 78 3.86 12.40 -31.51
C LYS A 78 4.86 13.46 -32.01
N ARG A 79 6.14 13.39 -31.65
CA ARG A 79 7.20 14.25 -32.23
C ARG A 79 7.92 13.60 -33.42
N GLY A 80 7.93 12.28 -33.54
CA GLY A 80 8.61 11.57 -34.63
C GLY A 80 7.93 11.59 -36.00
N GLN A 81 6.68 12.04 -36.12
CA GLN A 81 6.00 12.23 -37.42
C GLN A 81 5.96 13.69 -37.90
N ALA A 82 6.60 14.62 -37.18
CA ALA A 82 6.59 16.05 -37.53
C ALA A 82 7.92 16.58 -38.11
N GLU A 83 8.99 15.76 -38.19
CA GLU A 83 10.29 16.21 -38.71
C GLU A 83 10.64 15.70 -40.12
N ALA A 84 9.75 14.97 -40.81
CA ALA A 84 9.98 14.46 -42.16
C ALA A 84 9.14 15.16 -43.25
N MET A 85 8.98 16.49 -43.14
CA MET A 85 8.62 17.33 -44.28
C MET A 85 9.65 18.46 -44.41
N LYS A 86 10.73 18.15 -45.14
CA LYS A 86 11.47 19.13 -45.95
C LYS A 86 12.06 18.43 -47.16
#